data_AF-A0A7W0FZG6-F1
#
_entry.id   AF-A0A7W0FZG6-F1
#
_cell.length_a   1.000
_cell.length_b   1.000
_cell.length_c   1.000
_cell.angle_alpha   90.00
_cell.angle_beta   90.00
_cell.angle_gamma   90.00
#
_symmetry.space_group_name_H-M   'P 1'
#
loop_
_entity.id
_entity.type
_entity.pdbx_description
1 polymer ?
#
loop_
_entity_poly.entity_id
_entity_poly.type
_entity_poly.pdbx_seq_one_letter_code
_entity_poly.pdbx_strand_id
1 'polypeptide(L)' 'MAALHALAALDAEQARIVELRFFGGLSVRETAEALGISERTVSRKWGTAKLWLHEQLTSGGSS' A
#
# COMPACT_ATOMS: atom_id res chain seq x y z
N MET A 1 3.16 -3.02 -12.84
CA MET A 1 3.37 -3.85 -11.64
C MET A 1 2.13 -4.69 -11.36
N ALA A 2 2.17 -5.99 -11.64
CA ALA A 2 0.99 -6.85 -11.50
C ALA A 2 0.45 -6.94 -10.05
N ALA A 3 1.34 -6.96 -9.05
CA ALA A 3 0.95 -7.05 -7.65
C ALA A 3 0.19 -5.79 -7.16
N LEU A 4 0.62 -4.58 -7.52
CA LEU A 4 -0.10 -3.35 -7.14
C LEU A 4 -1.49 -3.28 -7.76
N HIS A 5 -1.67 -3.73 -9.01
CA HIS A 5 -2.99 -3.77 -9.64
C HIS A 5 -3.91 -4.79 -8.94
N ALA A 6 -3.38 -5.94 -8.55
CA ALA A 6 -4.13 -6.92 -7.77
C ALA A 6 -4.49 -6.39 -6.38
N LEU A 7 -3.61 -5.61 -5.73
CA LEU A 7 -3.95 -4.91 -4.49
C LEU A 7 -5.04 -3.87 -4.71
N ALA A 8 -4.99 -3.11 -5.80
CA ALA A 8 -6.00 -2.10 -6.13
C ALA A 8 -7.38 -2.71 -6.38
N ALA A 9 -7.43 -3.92 -6.93
CA ALA A 9 -8.68 -4.67 -7.09
C ALA A 9 -9.23 -5.20 -5.75
N LEU A 10 -8.37 -5.47 -4.76
CA LEU A 10 -8.75 -5.97 -3.44
C LEU A 10 -9.13 -4.84 -2.46
N ASP A 11 -8.28 -3.82 -2.34
CA ASP A 11 -8.46 -2.64 -1.49
C ASP A 11 -7.79 -1.43 -2.17
N ALA A 12 -8.62 -0.64 -2.85
CA ALA A 12 -8.18 0.56 -3.57
C ALA A 12 -7.55 1.62 -2.64
N GLU A 13 -7.93 1.67 -1.36
CA GLU A 13 -7.36 2.62 -0.40
C GLU A 13 -5.95 2.18 0.02
N GLN A 14 -5.73 0.88 0.23
CA GLN A 14 -4.38 0.33 0.46
C GLN A 14 -3.47 0.55 -0.74
N ALA A 15 -3.96 0.36 -1.97
CA ALA A 15 -3.18 0.64 -3.17
C ALA A 15 -2.78 2.11 -3.26
N ARG A 16 -3.69 3.05 -2.97
CA ARG A 16 -3.37 4.49 -2.91
C ARG A 16 -2.33 4.84 -1.85
N ILE A 17 -2.43 4.22 -0.67
CA ILE A 17 -1.42 4.40 0.39
C ILE A 17 -0.05 3.90 -0.09
N VAL A 18 0.02 2.76 -0.80
CA VAL A 18 1.26 2.26 -1.38
C VAL A 18 1.79 3.21 -2.46
N GLU A 19 0.93 3.71 -3.34
CA GLU A 19 1.31 4.67 -4.37
C GLU A 19 1.95 5.93 -3.79
N LEU A 20 1.27 6.57 -2.83
CA LEU A 20 1.74 7.80 -2.20
C LEU A 20 3.04 7.59 -1.40
N ARG A 21 3.15 6.48 -0.67
CA ARG A 21 4.31 6.24 0.21
C ARG A 21 5.52 5.67 -0.51
N PHE A 22 5.33 4.75 -1.45
CA PHE A 22 6.44 4.07 -2.13
C PHE A 22 6.86 4.79 -3.41
N PHE A 23 5.92 5.33 -4.17
CA PHE A 23 6.22 6.02 -5.43
C PHE A 23 6.24 7.53 -5.26
N GLY A 24 5.34 8.08 -4.43
CA GLY A 24 5.33 9.50 -4.10
C GLY A 24 6.36 9.90 -3.05
N GLY A 25 6.91 8.95 -2.28
CA GLY A 25 7.87 9.22 -1.21
C GLY A 25 7.27 9.92 0.03
N LEU A 26 5.94 9.96 0.15
CA LEU A 26 5.25 10.65 1.26
C LEU A 26 5.43 9.90 2.58
N SER A 27 5.52 10.67 3.66
CA SER A 27 5.41 10.18 5.04
C SER A 27 3.99 9.70 5.37
N VAL A 28 3.83 9.04 6.53
CA VAL A 28 2.51 8.64 7.07
C VAL A 28 1.58 9.84 7.19
N ARG A 29 2.10 10.95 7.73
CA ARG A 29 1.35 12.17 7.96
C ARG A 29 0.91 12.81 6.65
N GLU A 30 1.82 12.99 5.70
CA GLU A 30 1.48 13.56 4.39
C GLU A 30 0.49 12.67 3.63
N THR A 31 0.61 11.35 3.74
CA THR A 31 -0.34 10.41 3.16
C THR A 31 -1.72 10.52 3.82
N ALA A 32 -1.76 10.68 5.14
CA ALA A 32 -3.00 10.85 5.90
C ALA A 32 -3.71 12.14 5.50
N GLU A 33 -2.96 13.24 5.39
CA GLU A 33 -3.44 14.54 4.91
C GLU A 33 -3.96 14.45 3.47
N ALA A 34 -3.22 13.81 2.56
CA ALA A 34 -3.61 13.65 1.16
C ALA A 34 -4.88 12.80 0.96
N LEU A 35 -5.13 11.84 1.85
CA LEU A 35 -6.28 10.93 1.77
C LEU A 35 -7.45 11.33 2.69
N GLY A 36 -7.28 12.35 3.54
CA GLY A 36 -8.31 12.78 4.49
C GLY A 36 -8.64 11.73 5.56
N ILE A 37 -7.67 10.88 5.94
CA ILE A 37 -7.84 9.82 6.93
C ILE A 37 -6.83 9.97 8.08
N SER A 38 -7.03 9.24 9.19
CA SER A 38 -6.10 9.32 10.32
C SER A 38 -4.74 8.64 10.01
N GLU A 39 -3.65 9.18 10.59
CA GLU A 39 -2.31 8.55 10.54
C GLU A 39 -2.31 7.11 11.05
N ARG A 40 -3.16 6.81 12.05
CA ARG A 40 -3.36 5.45 12.57
C ARG A 40 -3.95 4.53 11.50
N THR A 41 -4.91 5.01 10.72
CA THR A 41 -5.49 4.25 9.60
C THR A 41 -4.43 4.00 8.53
N VAL A 42 -3.67 5.03 8.14
CA VAL A 42 -2.56 4.90 7.18
C VAL A 42 -1.54 3.88 7.66
N SER A 43 -1.08 3.97 8.91
CA SER A 43 -0.07 3.06 9.45
C SER A 43 -0.55 1.61 9.46
N ARG A 44 -1.81 1.37 9.86
CA ARG A 44 -2.40 0.02 9.86
C ARG A 44 -2.50 -0.54 8.44
N LYS A 45 -3.13 0.20 7.53
CA LYS A 45 -3.31 -0.21 6.13
C LYS A 45 -1.97 -0.40 5.41
N TRP A 46 -1.00 0.45 5.69
CA TRP A 46 0.36 0.34 5.17
C TRP A 46 1.05 -0.95 5.61
N GLY A 47 0.94 -1.33 6.88
CA GLY A 47 1.51 -2.57 7.39
C GLY A 47 0.95 -3.79 6.68
N THR A 48 -0.37 -3.85 6.54
CA THR A 48 -1.08 -4.93 5.82
C THR A 48 -0.69 -4.96 4.34
N ALA A 49 -0.72 -3.81 3.66
CA ALA A 49 -0.38 -3.71 2.24
C ALA A 49 1.07 -4.15 1.97
N LYS A 50 2.02 -3.75 2.84
CA LYS A 50 3.43 -4.15 2.70
C LYS A 50 3.62 -5.66 2.87
N LEU A 51 2.97 -6.27 3.86
CA LEU A 51 3.04 -7.72 4.05
C LEU A 51 2.47 -8.46 2.85
N TRP A 52 1.29 -8.07 2.39
CA TRP A 52 0.63 -8.68 1.24
C TRP A 52 1.46 -8.52 -0.06
N LEU A 53 2.02 -7.34 -0.31
CA LEU A 53 2.89 -7.11 -1.47
C LEU A 53 4.17 -7.96 -1.39
N HIS A 54 4.76 -8.09 -0.20
CA HIS A 54 5.91 -8.94 0.00
C HIS A 54 5.59 -10.41 -0.29
N GLU A 55 4.46 -10.93 0.22
CA GLU A 55 3.98 -12.28 -0.09
C GLU A 55 3.78 -12.47 -1.60
N GLN A 56 3.08 -11.56 -2.27
CA GLN A 56 2.84 -11.66 -3.71
C GLN A 56 4.11 -11.62 -4.56
N LEU A 57 5.10 -10.80 -4.16
CA LEU A 57 6.37 -10.70 -4.88
C LEU A 57 7.29 -11.90 -4.61
N THR A 58 7.23 -12.48 -3.41
CA THR A 58 8.04 -13.65 -3.05
C THR A 58 7.41 -14.95 -3.56
N SER A 59 6.09 -15.10 -3.48
CA SER A 59 5.36 -16.24 -4.04
C SER A 59 5.33 -16.23 -5.57
N GLY A 60 5.43 -15.08 -6.22
CA GLY A 60 5.56 -14.95 -7.67
C GLY A 60 6.95 -15.31 -8.24
N GLY A 61 7.93 -15.65 -7.38
CA GLY A 61 9.27 -16.10 -7.76
C GLY A 61 9.49 -17.61 -7.62
N SER A 62 8.43 -18.39 -7.39
CA SER A 62 8.49 -19.85 -7.32
C SER A 62 7.46 -20.47 -8.26
N SER A 63 7.75 -20.42 -9.56
CA SER A 63 7.31 -21.39 -10.58
C SER A 63 8.19 -21.24 -11.81
#